data_AF-A0A3C0B594-F1
#
_entry.id   AF-A0A3C0B594-F1
#
_cell.length_a   1.000
_cell.length_b   1.000
_cell.length_c   1.000
_cell.angle_alpha   90.00
_cell.angle_beta   90.00
_cell.angle_gamma   90.00
#
_symmetry.space_group_name_H-M   'P 1'
#
loop_
_entity.id
_entity.type
_entity.pdbx_description
1 polymer ?
#
loop_
_entity_poly.entity_id
_entity_poly.type
_entity_poly.pdbx_seq_one_letter_code
_entity_poly.pdbx_strand_id
1 'polypeptide(L)'
;HQNKILPVFFDFPDVNSAELAEAEQLRYRIYREHFNAMEKDCQRILLLSMQKFSSKDIADTMGYGSENYAKTKKYNCKERLKRSIMGDPRIQDLHD
;
A
#
# COMPACT_ATOMS: atom_id res chain seq x y z
N HIS A 1 20.27 38.41 -29.72
CA HIS A 1 19.20 37.94 -28.80
C HIS A 1 19.39 36.46 -28.54
N GLN A 2 19.83 36.10 -27.33
CA GLN A 2 19.91 34.72 -26.87
C GLN A 2 18.48 34.18 -26.66
N ASN A 3 18.23 32.95 -27.10
CA ASN A 3 17.21 32.10 -26.49
C ASN A 3 17.82 30.70 -26.30
N LYS A 4 18.51 30.55 -25.18
CA LYS A 4 19.09 29.30 -24.67
C LYS A 4 18.04 28.55 -23.84
N ILE A 5 16.97 28.04 -24.46
CA ILE A 5 16.02 27.17 -23.79
C ILE A 5 15.66 26.02 -24.71
N LEU A 6 16.63 25.14 -24.95
CA LEU A 6 16.36 23.75 -25.35
C LEU A 6 17.53 22.78 -25.08
N PRO A 7 18.28 22.88 -23.95
CA PRO A 7 19.07 21.73 -23.50
C PRO A 7 18.80 21.37 -22.03
N VAL A 8 17.53 21.21 -21.63
CA VAL A 8 17.19 20.84 -20.23
C VAL A 8 16.29 19.59 -20.12
N PHE A 9 15.84 19.03 -21.25
CA PHE A 9 15.01 17.80 -21.23
C PHE A 9 15.79 16.49 -21.45
N PHE A 10 17.09 16.55 -21.77
CA PHE A 10 17.87 15.38 -22.20
C PHE A 10 19.03 14.98 -21.28
N ASP A 11 19.10 15.56 -20.07
CA ASP A 11 20.01 15.12 -19.02
C ASP A 11 19.20 14.85 -17.75
N PHE A 12 18.57 13.67 -17.67
CA PHE A 12 18.27 13.06 -16.38
C PHE A 12 18.92 11.68 -16.33
N PRO A 13 19.56 11.35 -15.21
CA PRO A 13 20.52 10.25 -15.14
C PRO A 13 19.79 8.93 -15.34
N ASP A 14 20.50 7.97 -15.93
CA ASP A 14 20.23 6.54 -15.86
C ASP A 14 20.32 6.10 -14.38
N VAL A 15 19.36 6.52 -13.56
CA VAL A 15 19.12 5.97 -12.23
C VAL A 15 18.41 4.65 -12.50
N ASN A 16 19.24 3.65 -12.74
CA ASN A 16 19.00 2.24 -13.03
C ASN A 16 17.52 1.80 -12.92
N SER A 17 16.79 1.88 -14.03
CA SER A 17 15.38 1.43 -14.15
C SER A 17 15.15 0.02 -13.62
N ALA A 18 16.17 -0.85 -13.63
CA ALA A 18 16.09 -2.21 -13.15
C ALA A 18 16.11 -2.31 -11.62
N GLU A 19 16.95 -1.53 -10.93
CA GLU A 19 17.02 -1.50 -9.46
C GLU A 19 15.72 -0.97 -8.84
N LEU A 20 15.16 0.09 -9.44
CA LEU A 20 13.85 0.61 -9.01
C LEU A 20 12.75 -0.45 -9.15
N ALA A 21 12.75 -1.18 -10.27
CA ALA A 21 11.79 -2.25 -10.51
C ALA A 21 11.96 -3.43 -9.52
N GLU A 22 13.19 -3.77 -9.16
CA GLU A 22 13.46 -4.83 -8.16
C GLU A 22 13.01 -4.41 -6.76
N ALA A 23 13.29 -3.16 -6.36
CA ALA A 23 12.83 -2.59 -5.11
C ALA A 23 11.29 -2.58 -5.01
N GLU A 24 10.59 -2.18 -6.07
CA GLU A 24 9.12 -2.23 -6.13
C GLU A 24 8.58 -3.67 -6.01
N GLN A 25 9.20 -4.64 -6.68
CA GLN A 25 8.83 -6.05 -6.57
C GLN A 25 9.04 -6.57 -5.14
N LEU A 26 10.12 -6.18 -4.47
CA LEU A 26 10.36 -6.52 -3.08
C LEU A 26 9.28 -5.92 -2.16
N ARG A 27 8.97 -4.62 -2.31
CA ARG A 27 7.89 -3.96 -1.55
C ARG A 27 6.56 -4.67 -1.73
N TYR A 28 6.24 -5.07 -2.96
CA TYR A 28 5.01 -5.79 -3.27
C TYR A 28 4.99 -7.21 -2.69
N ARG A 29 6.12 -7.93 -2.70
CA ARG A 29 6.26 -9.24 -2.02
C ARG A 29 6.01 -9.10 -0.52
N ILE A 30 6.68 -8.18 0.14
CA ILE A 30 6.52 -7.91 1.58
C ILE A 30 5.06 -7.57 1.88
N TYR A 31 4.47 -6.63 1.15
CA TYR A 31 3.05 -6.27 1.33
C TYR A 31 2.14 -7.50 1.24
N ARG A 32 2.29 -8.34 0.21
CA ARG A 32 1.46 -9.53 0.02
C ARG A 32 1.64 -10.55 1.14
N GLU A 33 2.87 -10.80 1.59
CA GLU A 33 3.16 -11.73 2.68
C GLU A 33 2.48 -11.29 3.98
N HIS A 34 2.66 -10.02 4.37
CA HIS A 34 2.03 -9.47 5.57
C HIS A 34 0.50 -9.41 5.47
N PHE A 35 -0.02 -9.06 4.30
CA PHE A 35 -1.46 -9.06 4.04
C PHE A 35 -2.05 -10.47 4.15
N ASN A 36 -1.39 -11.48 3.56
CA ASN A 36 -1.85 -12.87 3.58
C ASN A 36 -1.76 -13.51 4.98
N ALA A 37 -0.89 -13.00 5.85
CA ALA A 37 -0.77 -13.42 7.24
C ALA A 37 -1.85 -12.82 8.17
N MET A 38 -2.59 -11.78 7.73
CA MET A 38 -3.66 -11.20 8.54
C MET A 38 -4.84 -12.18 8.74
N GLU A 39 -5.63 -11.97 9.78
CA GLU A 39 -6.93 -12.64 9.93
C GLU A 39 -7.83 -12.42 8.71
N LYS A 40 -8.62 -13.43 8.32
CA LYS A 40 -9.46 -13.41 7.11
C LYS A 40 -10.43 -12.23 7.06
N ASP A 41 -11.00 -11.85 8.20
CA ASP A 41 -11.88 -10.68 8.29
C ASP A 41 -11.14 -9.38 7.96
N CYS A 42 -9.90 -9.24 8.43
CA CYS A 42 -9.06 -8.10 8.10
C CYS A 42 -8.63 -8.09 6.63
N GLN A 43 -8.32 -9.24 6.04
CA GLN A 43 -8.06 -9.33 4.60
C GLN A 43 -9.29 -8.84 3.82
N ARG A 44 -10.47 -9.36 4.16
CA ARG A 44 -11.70 -9.08 3.41
C ARG A 44 -12.16 -7.63 3.53
N ILE A 45 -12.13 -7.05 4.73
CA ILE A 45 -12.55 -5.65 4.92
C ILE A 45 -11.62 -4.67 4.18
N LEU A 46 -10.32 -4.95 4.12
CA LEU A 46 -9.36 -4.13 3.38
C LEU A 46 -9.57 -4.24 1.87
N LEU A 47 -9.81 -5.45 1.33
CA LEU A 47 -10.12 -5.65 -0.09
C LEU A 47 -11.39 -4.93 -0.52
N LEU A 48 -12.47 -5.02 0.26
CA LEU A 48 -13.71 -4.29 -0.02
C LEU A 48 -13.48 -2.78 0.00
N SER A 49 -12.69 -2.28 0.95
CA SER A 49 -12.34 -0.85 0.98
C SER A 49 -11.51 -0.42 -0.23
N MET A 50 -10.60 -1.27 -0.74
CA MET A 50 -9.82 -0.97 -1.94
C MET A 50 -10.69 -0.95 -3.21
N GLN A 51 -11.74 -1.77 -3.23
CA GLN A 51 -12.77 -1.78 -4.28
C GLN A 51 -13.79 -0.62 -4.14
N LYS A 52 -13.53 0.33 -3.23
CA LYS A 52 -14.33 1.55 -3.01
C LYS A 52 -15.77 1.30 -2.51
N PHE A 53 -16.03 0.14 -1.91
CA PHE A 53 -17.30 -0.08 -1.21
C PHE A 53 -17.46 0.94 -0.08
N SER A 54 -18.69 1.44 0.12
CA SER A 54 -18.96 2.36 1.22
C SER A 54 -18.82 1.63 2.57
N SER A 55 -18.64 2.38 3.66
CA SER A 55 -18.55 1.75 4.98
C SER A 55 -19.86 1.03 5.37
N LYS A 56 -20.99 1.49 4.83
CA LYS A 56 -22.29 0.84 4.97
C LYS A 56 -22.31 -0.49 4.21
N ASP A 57 -21.96 -0.50 2.93
CA ASP A 57 -21.93 -1.73 2.12
C ASP A 57 -20.97 -2.77 2.70
N ILE A 58 -19.84 -2.32 3.25
CA ILE A 58 -18.89 -3.18 3.97
C ILE A 58 -19.54 -3.78 5.22
N ALA A 59 -20.26 -2.98 6.02
CA ALA A 59 -20.95 -3.49 7.19
C ALA A 59 -21.97 -4.56 6.83
N ASP A 60 -22.78 -4.30 5.80
CA ASP A 60 -23.80 -5.23 5.30
C ASP A 60 -23.15 -6.52 4.75
N THR A 61 -22.10 -6.38 3.94
CA THR A 61 -21.37 -7.52 3.33
C THR A 61 -20.67 -8.40 4.38
N MET A 62 -20.17 -7.80 5.46
CA MET A 62 -19.44 -8.50 6.52
C MET A 62 -20.36 -8.97 7.66
N GLY A 63 -21.66 -8.62 7.63
CA GLY A 63 -22.60 -8.95 8.71
C GLY A 63 -22.35 -8.18 10.02
N TYR A 64 -21.78 -6.97 9.94
CA TYR A 64 -21.53 -6.14 11.11
C TYR A 64 -22.77 -5.38 11.54
N GLY A 65 -22.94 -5.18 12.84
CA GLY A 65 -24.11 -4.49 13.41
C GLY A 65 -24.18 -2.98 13.13
N SER A 66 -23.13 -2.35 12.59
CA SER A 66 -23.16 -0.93 12.21
C SER A 66 -22.06 -0.54 11.23
N GLU A 67 -22.31 0.53 10.47
CA GLU A 67 -21.30 1.23 9.67
C GLU A 67 -20.11 1.69 10.50
N ASN A 68 -20.35 2.17 11.73
CA ASN A 68 -19.29 2.68 12.59
C ASN A 68 -18.32 1.55 13.00
N TYR A 69 -18.86 0.37 13.30
CA TYR A 69 -18.03 -0.81 13.56
C TYR A 69 -17.16 -1.16 12.33
N ALA A 70 -17.71 -1.11 11.11
CA ALA A 70 -16.94 -1.32 9.89
C ALA A 70 -15.78 -0.31 9.75
N LYS A 71 -16.02 0.98 10.03
CA LYS A 71 -14.98 2.04 9.99
C LYS A 71 -13.86 1.75 10.99
N THR A 72 -14.21 1.46 12.25
CA THR A 72 -13.24 1.16 13.31
C THR A 72 -12.45 -0.11 13.00
N LYS A 73 -13.13 -1.19 12.60
CA LYS A 73 -12.49 -2.46 12.23
C LYS A 73 -11.53 -2.26 11.06
N LYS A 74 -11.93 -1.51 10.02
CA LYS A 74 -11.08 -1.18 8.87
C LYS A 74 -9.82 -0.44 9.30
N TYR A 75 -9.98 0.60 10.12
CA TYR A 75 -8.86 1.39 10.64
C TYR A 75 -7.89 0.49 11.42
N ASN A 76 -8.39 -0.33 12.34
CA ASN A 76 -7.58 -1.24 13.14
C ASN A 76 -6.83 -2.27 12.29
N CYS A 77 -7.49 -2.87 11.29
CA CYS A 77 -6.85 -3.79 10.36
C CYS A 77 -5.75 -3.09 9.55
N LYS A 78 -6.00 -1.87 9.06
CA LYS A 78 -5.01 -1.08 8.32
C LYS A 78 -3.77 -0.76 9.18
N GLU A 79 -3.98 -0.31 10.40
CA GLU A 79 -2.87 0.03 11.31
C GLU A 79 -2.07 -1.21 11.72
N ARG A 80 -2.72 -2.37 11.90
CA ARG A 80 -2.03 -3.64 12.12
C ARG A 80 -1.16 -4.03 10.93
N LEU A 81 -1.70 -3.97 9.70
CA LEU A 81 -0.95 -4.26 8.49
C LEU A 81 0.26 -3.34 8.35
N LYS A 82 0.06 -2.03 8.55
CA LYS A 82 1.13 -1.03 8.50
C LYS A 82 2.24 -1.35 9.50
N ARG A 83 1.90 -1.62 10.77
CA ARG A 83 2.89 -1.98 11.79
C ARG A 83 3.65 -3.26 11.44
N SER A 84 2.96 -4.26 10.91
CA SER A 84 3.58 -5.52 10.49
C SER A 84 4.61 -5.31 9.38
N ILE A 85 4.25 -4.53 8.35
CA ILE A 85 5.15 -4.18 7.25
C ILE A 85 6.33 -3.33 7.73
N MET A 86 6.08 -2.30 8.55
CA MET A 86 7.15 -1.43 9.07
C MET A 86 8.11 -2.14 10.03
N GLY A 87 7.67 -3.24 10.65
CA GLY A 87 8.50 -4.09 11.48
C GLY A 87 9.26 -5.16 10.69
N ASP A 88 9.05 -5.28 9.37
CA ASP A 88 9.79 -6.22 8.54
C ASP A 88 11.22 -5.72 8.32
N PRO A 89 12.26 -6.51 8.64
CA PRO A 89 13.64 -6.09 8.46
C PRO A 89 13.95 -5.73 7.01
N ARG A 90 13.33 -6.40 6.03
CA ARG A 90 13.55 -6.15 4.59
C ARG A 90 13.01 -4.79 4.12
N ILE A 91 12.17 -4.12 4.91
CA ILE A 91 11.73 -2.74 4.65
C ILE A 91 12.77 -1.73 5.13
N GLN A 92 13.52 -2.03 6.17
CA GLN A 92 14.54 -1.12 6.70
C GLN A 92 15.68 -0.95 5.67
N ASP A 93 16.03 -2.03 4.99
CA ASP A 93 17.05 -2.05 3.93
C ASP A 93 16.64 -1.29 2.64
N LEU A 94 15.38 -0.86 2.53
CA LEU A 94 14.86 -0.09 1.38
C LEU A 94 14.81 1.43 1.63
N HIS A 95 15.28 1.88 2.79
CA HIS A 95 15.30 3.29 3.20
C HIS A 95 16.69 3.94 3.17
N ASP A 96 17.73 3.20 2.77
CA ASP A 96 19.12 3.67 2.63
C ASP A 96 19.49 4.01 1.18
#